data_AF-A0A3L7S0Y6-F1
#
_entry.id   AF-A0A3L7S0Y6-F1
#
_cell.length_a   1.000
_cell.length_b   1.000
_cell.length_c   1.000
_cell.angle_alpha   90.00
_cell.angle_beta   90.00
_cell.angle_gamma   90.00
#
_symmetry.space_group_name_H-M   'P 1'
#
loop_
_entity.id
_entity.type
_entity.pdbx_description
1 polymer ?
#
loop_
_entity_poly.entity_id
_entity_poly.type
_entity_poly.pdbx_seq_one_letter_code
_entity_poly.pdbx_strand_id
1 'polypeptide(L)'
;MRLPCLASAIAALLVAGGCSCGVAAGAPPAAPEASPAAAPAQLVDRHPDLRRLTKTGEVWIDPARKQVLIGAKVVLDKGAIEVFACPERTKEHEALVATRALAQEVHAALLAIGLEPGRPVRFDPEYVPAQGPKVRITMRWKDPAG
;
A
#
# COMPACT_ATOMS: atom_id res chain seq x y z
N MET A 1 -65.52 -44.08 -30.42
CA MET A 1 -66.29 -43.68 -31.62
C MET A 1 -66.21 -42.15 -31.72
N ARG A 2 -65.53 -41.65 -32.76
CA ARG A 2 -65.55 -40.28 -33.33
C ARG A 2 -65.14 -39.07 -32.45
N LEU A 3 -63.93 -38.57 -32.76
CA LEU A 3 -63.46 -37.17 -32.92
C LEU A 3 -64.58 -36.18 -33.37
N PRO A 4 -64.45 -34.82 -33.28
CA PRO A 4 -63.27 -34.08 -33.83
C PRO A 4 -62.94 -32.63 -33.35
N CYS A 5 -61.79 -32.17 -33.88
CA CYS A 5 -61.45 -30.85 -34.47
C CYS A 5 -61.35 -29.55 -33.64
N LEU A 6 -60.10 -29.09 -33.51
CA LEU A 6 -59.51 -27.84 -34.03
C LEU A 6 -60.35 -26.54 -34.00
N ALA A 7 -59.83 -25.52 -33.31
CA ALA A 7 -59.78 -24.14 -33.83
C ALA A 7 -58.71 -23.30 -33.09
N SER A 8 -57.83 -22.69 -33.87
CA SER A 8 -56.89 -21.64 -33.47
C SER A 8 -57.60 -20.38 -32.97
N ALA A 9 -57.01 -19.68 -32.00
CA ALA A 9 -57.15 -18.23 -31.88
C ALA A 9 -55.93 -17.63 -31.16
N ILE A 10 -55.07 -16.96 -31.91
CA ILE A 10 -54.02 -16.09 -31.42
C ILE A 10 -54.70 -14.79 -30.97
N ALA A 11 -54.69 -14.51 -29.67
CA ALA A 11 -55.17 -13.26 -29.11
C ALA A 11 -54.03 -12.23 -29.09
N ALA A 12 -54.11 -11.24 -29.99
CA ALA A 12 -53.33 -10.03 -29.92
C ALA A 12 -53.89 -9.13 -28.80
N LEU A 13 -53.05 -8.75 -27.84
CA LEU A 13 -53.39 -7.75 -26.82
C LEU A 13 -52.50 -6.52 -27.04
N LEU A 14 -53.08 -5.46 -27.60
CA LEU A 14 -52.55 -4.10 -27.46
C LEU A 14 -52.94 -3.58 -26.07
N VAL A 15 -51.96 -3.15 -25.29
CA VAL A 15 -52.17 -2.18 -24.21
C VAL A 15 -51.21 -1.03 -24.43
N ALA A 16 -51.77 0.13 -24.74
CA ALA A 16 -51.09 1.41 -24.68
C ALA A 16 -50.94 1.79 -23.19
N GLY A 17 -49.71 2.03 -22.75
CA GLY A 17 -49.39 2.55 -21.42
C GLY A 17 -48.19 3.48 -21.54
N GLY A 18 -48.45 4.78 -21.44
CA GLY A 18 -47.41 5.79 -21.46
C GLY A 18 -46.48 5.67 -20.27
N CYS A 19 -45.21 5.35 -20.53
CA CYS A 19 -44.14 5.56 -19.57
C CYS A 19 -43.66 7.00 -19.72
N SER A 20 -44.01 7.83 -18.74
CA SER A 20 -43.45 9.16 -18.56
C SER A 20 -41.92 9.06 -18.40
N CYS A 21 -41.20 9.84 -19.21
CA CYS A 21 -39.78 10.10 -19.04
C CYS A 21 -39.57 10.89 -17.73
N GLY A 22 -39.44 10.18 -16.62
CA GLY A 22 -38.89 10.73 -15.38
C GLY A 22 -37.37 10.69 -15.44
N VAL A 23 -36.75 11.75 -15.97
CA VAL A 23 -35.30 11.94 -15.85
C VAL A 23 -35.03 12.38 -14.42
N ALA A 24 -34.64 11.43 -13.56
CA ALA A 24 -34.06 11.78 -12.26
C ALA A 24 -32.73 12.50 -12.53
N ALA A 25 -32.70 13.81 -12.27
CA ALA A 25 -31.47 14.58 -12.25
C ALA A 25 -30.57 14.02 -11.14
N GLY A 26 -29.62 13.16 -11.51
CA GLY A 26 -28.55 12.74 -10.63
C GLY A 26 -27.74 13.95 -10.20
N ALA A 27 -27.50 14.07 -8.89
CA ALA A 27 -26.61 15.08 -8.34
C ALA A 27 -25.23 15.00 -9.05
N PRO A 28 -24.58 16.14 -9.35
CA PRO A 28 -23.27 16.13 -9.97
C PRO A 28 -22.28 15.36 -9.08
N PRO A 29 -21.37 14.56 -9.67
CA PRO A 29 -20.31 13.92 -8.89
C PRO A 29 -19.48 15.01 -8.20
N ALA A 30 -19.28 14.86 -6.90
CA ALA A 30 -18.39 15.73 -6.13
C ALA A 30 -17.02 15.73 -6.81
N ALA A 31 -16.51 16.94 -7.10
CA ALA A 31 -15.18 17.12 -7.64
C ALA A 31 -14.15 16.45 -6.71
N PRO A 32 -13.05 15.87 -7.24
CA PRO A 32 -11.99 15.37 -6.41
C PRO A 32 -11.44 16.54 -5.58
N GLU A 33 -11.59 16.45 -4.26
CA GLU A 33 -10.93 17.37 -3.33
C GLU A 33 -9.43 17.29 -3.59
N ALA A 34 -8.87 18.39 -4.09
CA ALA A 34 -7.45 18.49 -4.33
C ALA A 34 -6.74 18.38 -2.99
N SER A 35 -6.04 17.27 -2.79
CA SER A 35 -5.13 17.06 -1.66
C SER A 35 -4.16 18.25 -1.60
N PRO A 36 -4.05 18.95 -0.46
CA PRO A 36 -3.20 20.13 -0.37
C PRO A 36 -1.76 19.73 -0.70
N ALA A 37 -1.18 20.43 -1.68
CA ALA A 37 0.19 20.25 -2.12
C ALA A 37 1.11 20.20 -0.90
N ALA A 38 1.74 19.04 -0.70
CA ALA A 38 2.57 18.76 0.46
C ALA A 38 3.66 19.84 0.58
N ALA A 39 3.71 20.48 1.76
CA ALA A 39 4.84 21.29 2.18
C ALA A 39 6.16 20.50 1.98
N PRO A 40 7.29 21.18 1.69
CA PRO A 40 8.55 20.49 1.42
C PRO A 40 8.84 19.51 2.56
N ALA A 41 8.98 18.22 2.18
CA ALA A 41 9.16 17.13 3.12
C ALA A 41 10.25 17.50 4.13
N GLN A 42 9.85 17.66 5.40
CA GLN A 42 10.78 17.93 6.48
C GLN A 42 11.85 16.83 6.46
N LEU A 43 13.12 17.25 6.48
CA LEU A 43 14.25 16.33 6.62
C LEU A 43 14.00 15.48 7.87
N VAL A 44 14.10 14.16 7.70
CA VAL A 44 14.09 13.21 8.83
C VAL A 44 15.11 13.70 9.86
N ASP A 45 14.73 13.65 11.14
CA ASP A 45 15.55 14.12 12.25
C ASP A 45 17.00 13.62 12.11
N ARG A 46 17.96 14.52 12.29
CA ARG A 46 19.36 14.12 12.35
C ARG A 46 19.56 13.38 13.67
N HIS A 47 20.23 12.23 13.60
CA HIS A 47 20.60 11.44 14.76
C HIS A 47 22.11 11.61 15.03
N PRO A 48 22.53 12.69 15.72
CA PRO A 48 23.95 12.99 15.92
C PRO A 48 24.69 11.93 16.73
N ASP A 49 23.97 11.25 17.63
CA ASP A 49 24.54 10.21 18.49
C ASP A 49 24.70 8.86 17.78
N LEU A 50 24.16 8.72 16.56
CA LEU A 50 24.21 7.49 15.80
C LEU A 50 25.15 7.61 14.61
N ARG A 51 25.81 6.51 14.25
CA ARG A 51 26.68 6.48 13.07
C ARG A 51 25.83 6.37 11.81
N ARG A 52 25.88 7.38 10.94
CA ARG A 52 25.27 7.30 9.60
C ARG A 52 26.06 6.35 8.71
N LEU A 53 25.37 5.48 7.96
CA LEU A 53 26.00 4.45 7.14
C LEU A 53 26.64 5.03 5.87
N THR A 54 25.95 5.95 5.19
CA THR A 54 26.43 6.60 3.97
C THR A 54 26.30 8.13 4.08
N LYS A 55 26.99 8.86 3.19
CA LYS A 55 26.95 10.34 3.21
C LYS A 55 25.55 10.87 2.87
N THR A 56 24.84 10.18 1.98
CA THR A 56 23.56 10.64 1.42
C THR A 56 22.35 9.90 1.99
N GLY A 57 22.48 8.60 2.29
CA GLY A 57 21.38 7.76 2.75
C GLY A 57 20.94 8.06 4.18
N GLU A 58 19.63 8.00 4.42
CA GLU A 58 19.00 8.20 5.74
C GLU A 58 18.97 6.89 6.53
N VAL A 59 20.14 6.27 6.70
CA VAL A 59 20.32 5.04 7.46
C VAL A 59 21.40 5.26 8.51
N TRP A 60 21.06 4.98 9.77
CA TRP A 60 21.97 5.06 10.90
C TRP A 60 22.01 3.73 11.63
N ILE A 61 23.14 3.46 12.28
CA ILE A 61 23.35 2.25 13.06
C ILE A 61 23.79 2.59 14.48
N ASP A 62 23.27 1.80 15.43
CA ASP A 62 23.68 1.72 16.82
C ASP A 62 24.11 0.27 17.11
N PRO A 63 25.41 -0.06 16.92
CA PRO A 63 25.91 -1.41 17.20
C PRO A 63 25.79 -1.81 18.67
N ALA A 64 25.87 -0.84 19.59
CA ALA A 64 25.80 -1.10 21.03
C ALA A 64 24.39 -1.58 21.43
N ARG A 65 23.35 -0.96 20.89
CA ARG A 65 21.95 -1.37 21.10
C ARG A 65 21.44 -2.39 20.09
N LYS A 66 22.24 -2.72 19.08
CA LYS A 66 21.88 -3.55 17.91
C LYS A 66 20.64 -3.02 17.20
N GLN A 67 20.66 -1.74 16.85
CA GLN A 67 19.54 -1.06 16.18
C GLN A 67 19.98 -0.43 14.86
N VAL A 68 19.08 -0.49 13.88
CA VAL A 68 19.16 0.28 12.64
C VAL A 68 18.02 1.27 12.65
N LEU A 69 18.33 2.53 12.35
CA LEU A 69 17.35 3.58 12.22
C LEU A 69 17.29 4.05 10.77
N ILE A 70 16.07 4.14 10.24
CA ILE A 70 15.80 4.47 8.85
C ILE A 70 14.89 5.68 8.82
N GLY A 71 15.31 6.70 8.09
CA GLY A 71 14.47 7.86 7.81
C GLY A 71 13.40 7.54 6.79
N ALA A 72 12.17 7.95 7.09
CA ALA A 72 11.02 7.72 6.22
C ALA A 72 9.93 8.78 6.42
N LYS A 73 9.06 8.92 5.42
CA LYS A 73 7.81 9.68 5.47
C LYS A 73 6.63 8.72 5.49
N VAL A 74 5.57 9.07 6.23
CA VAL A 74 4.28 8.36 6.10
C VAL A 74 3.66 8.78 4.78
N VAL A 75 3.26 7.80 3.95
CA VAL A 75 2.67 8.07 2.62
C VAL A 75 1.24 7.57 2.47
N LEU A 76 0.82 6.65 3.34
CA LEU A 76 -0.54 6.16 3.40
C LEU A 76 -0.98 6.02 4.85
N ASP A 77 -2.07 6.69 5.21
CA ASP A 77 -2.72 6.59 6.52
C ASP A 77 -3.97 5.71 6.49
N LYS A 78 -4.62 5.63 5.32
CA LYS A 78 -5.81 4.82 5.05
C LYS A 78 -5.75 4.26 3.62
N GLY A 79 -6.10 2.98 3.47
CA GLY A 79 -6.14 2.32 2.17
C GLY A 79 -5.64 0.89 2.25
N ALA A 80 -5.64 0.20 1.10
CA ALA A 80 -5.03 -1.11 0.99
C ALA A 80 -3.51 -0.98 0.95
N ILE A 81 -2.81 -1.87 1.66
CA ILE A 81 -1.35 -1.96 1.66
C ILE A 81 -0.92 -3.31 1.09
N GLU A 82 0.13 -3.31 0.28
CA GLU A 82 0.83 -4.53 -0.13
C GLU A 82 2.17 -4.68 0.59
N VAL A 83 2.83 -3.54 0.90
CA VAL A 83 4.15 -3.50 1.53
C VAL A 83 4.17 -2.54 2.71
N PHE A 84 5.04 -2.80 3.69
CA PHE A 84 5.21 -1.89 4.82
C PHE A 84 5.96 -0.61 4.43
N ALA A 85 7.07 -0.77 3.69
CA ALA A 85 7.94 0.33 3.29
C ALA A 85 8.35 0.20 1.82
N CYS A 86 8.49 1.33 1.12
CA CYS A 86 9.02 1.39 -0.23
C CYS A 86 10.06 2.51 -0.40
N PRO A 87 10.90 2.48 -1.46
CA PRO A 87 11.66 3.65 -1.86
C PRO A 87 10.73 4.82 -2.25
N GLU A 88 11.16 6.06 -2.01
CA GLU A 88 10.41 7.22 -2.49
C GLU A 88 10.17 7.17 -4.01
N ARG A 89 8.99 7.65 -4.44
CA ARG A 89 8.55 7.74 -5.84
C ARG A 89 8.42 6.37 -6.53
N THR A 90 8.02 5.35 -5.78
CA THR A 90 7.74 4.01 -6.32
C THR A 90 6.30 3.58 -6.03
N LYS A 91 6.11 2.75 -5.00
CA LYS A 91 4.86 2.10 -4.61
C LYS A 91 4.16 2.84 -3.45
N GLU A 92 4.26 4.17 -3.42
CA GLU A 92 3.77 4.98 -2.29
C GLU A 92 2.25 4.86 -2.08
N HIS A 93 1.48 4.50 -3.11
CA HIS A 93 0.03 4.30 -3.03
C HIS A 93 -0.39 2.99 -2.35
N GLU A 94 0.55 2.07 -2.10
CA GLU A 94 0.32 0.75 -1.49
C GLU A 94 1.34 0.44 -0.38
N ALA A 95 2.03 1.47 0.13
CA ALA A 95 3.03 1.39 1.19
C ALA A 95 2.64 2.29 2.37
N LEU A 96 2.99 1.89 3.60
CA LEU A 96 2.72 2.72 4.79
C LEU A 96 3.74 3.87 4.91
N VAL A 97 5.01 3.57 4.68
CA VAL A 97 6.09 4.56 4.67
C VAL A 97 6.92 4.51 3.39
N ALA A 98 7.43 5.66 2.98
CA ALA A 98 8.43 5.76 1.93
C ALA A 98 9.76 6.26 2.49
N THR A 99 10.86 5.65 2.08
CA THR A 99 12.21 5.95 2.56
C THR A 99 13.16 6.27 1.40
N ARG A 100 14.21 7.05 1.69
CA ARG A 100 15.35 7.26 0.80
C ARG A 100 16.42 6.19 0.95
N ALA A 101 16.29 5.30 1.93
CA ALA A 101 17.23 4.20 2.12
C ALA A 101 17.15 3.23 0.95
N LEU A 102 18.30 2.89 0.38
CA LEU A 102 18.39 1.81 -0.59
C LEU A 102 18.32 0.46 0.13
N ALA A 103 17.72 -0.55 -0.51
CA ALA A 103 17.61 -1.89 0.06
C ALA A 103 19.00 -2.47 0.46
N GLN A 104 20.03 -2.19 -0.34
CA GLN A 104 21.41 -2.59 -0.03
C GLN A 104 21.98 -1.88 1.20
N GLU A 105 21.62 -0.62 1.46
CA GLU A 105 22.05 0.11 2.65
C GLU A 105 21.38 -0.47 3.91
N VAL A 106 20.09 -0.79 3.83
CA VAL A 106 19.36 -1.45 4.92
C VAL A 106 19.96 -2.81 5.22
N HIS A 107 20.24 -3.61 4.18
CA HIS A 107 20.89 -4.91 4.35
C HIS A 107 22.27 -4.77 5.02
N ALA A 108 23.12 -3.88 4.50
CA ALA A 108 24.45 -3.63 5.07
C ALA A 108 24.39 -3.12 6.51
N ALA A 109 23.39 -2.30 6.85
CA ALA A 109 23.18 -1.83 8.22
C ALA A 109 22.84 -2.97 9.19
N LEU A 110 22.00 -3.92 8.77
CA LEU A 110 21.66 -5.09 9.58
C LEU A 110 22.88 -5.98 9.81
N LEU A 111 23.72 -6.18 8.78
CA LEU A 111 25.00 -6.88 8.95
C LEU A 111 25.93 -6.14 9.91
N ALA A 112 26.00 -4.81 9.80
CA ALA A 112 26.87 -3.99 10.64
C ALA A 112 26.50 -4.00 12.13
N ILE A 113 25.25 -4.36 12.48
CA ILE A 113 24.82 -4.56 13.87
C ILE A 113 24.86 -6.04 14.31
N GLY A 114 25.43 -6.92 13.47
CA GLY A 114 25.71 -8.32 13.80
C GLY A 114 24.56 -9.29 13.49
N LEU A 115 23.67 -8.97 12.55
CA LEU A 115 22.75 -9.97 12.00
C LEU A 115 23.45 -10.80 10.93
N GLU A 116 23.13 -12.09 10.90
CA GLU A 116 23.57 -13.00 9.85
C GLU A 116 22.53 -13.10 8.73
N PRO A 117 22.95 -13.17 7.45
CA PRO A 117 22.04 -13.42 6.34
C PRO A 117 21.24 -14.70 6.53
N GLY A 118 19.94 -14.57 6.27
CA GLY A 118 19.02 -15.69 6.23
C GLY A 118 19.03 -16.44 4.90
N ARG A 119 17.94 -17.17 4.63
CA ARG A 119 17.66 -17.77 3.32
C ARG A 119 16.27 -17.32 2.87
N PRO A 120 16.10 -16.94 1.59
CA PRO A 120 14.78 -16.61 1.07
C PRO A 120 13.89 -17.85 1.01
N VAL A 121 12.59 -17.63 0.86
CA VAL A 121 11.63 -18.68 0.56
C VAL A 121 11.98 -19.34 -0.78
N ARG A 122 11.77 -20.66 -0.87
CA ARG A 122 11.74 -21.40 -2.14
C ARG A 122 10.37 -22.03 -2.30
N PHE A 123 9.87 -22.10 -3.53
CA PHE A 123 8.56 -22.68 -3.84
C PHE A 123 8.72 -23.97 -4.63
N ASP A 124 9.45 -23.93 -5.75
CA ASP A 124 9.72 -25.08 -6.59
C ASP A 124 11.17 -25.60 -6.42
N PRO A 125 11.41 -26.91 -6.55
CA PRO A 125 10.41 -27.99 -6.68
C PRO A 125 9.72 -28.37 -5.35
N GLU A 126 10.25 -27.89 -4.22
CA GLU A 126 9.71 -28.13 -2.89
C GLU A 126 9.72 -26.82 -2.10
N TYR A 127 8.61 -26.56 -1.41
CA TYR A 127 8.48 -25.38 -0.57
C TYR A 127 9.45 -25.44 0.61
N VAL A 128 10.26 -24.39 0.75
CA VAL A 128 11.12 -24.18 1.92
C VAL A 128 10.88 -22.78 2.45
N PRO A 129 10.44 -22.62 3.72
CA PRO A 129 10.17 -21.31 4.28
C PRO A 129 11.44 -20.47 4.40
N ALA A 130 11.28 -19.15 4.35
CA ALA A 130 12.37 -18.23 4.61
C ALA A 130 12.92 -18.44 6.03
N GLN A 131 14.23 -18.27 6.17
CA GLN A 131 14.95 -18.39 7.44
C GLN A 131 15.72 -17.11 7.68
N GLY A 132 16.00 -16.79 8.94
CA GLY A 132 16.83 -15.65 9.31
C GLY A 132 16.56 -15.15 10.73
N PRO A 133 17.37 -14.21 11.21
CA PRO A 133 17.14 -13.56 12.49
C PRO A 133 15.81 -12.79 12.47
N LYS A 134 15.06 -12.88 13.58
CA LYS A 134 13.85 -12.06 13.75
C LYS A 134 14.25 -10.61 14.00
N VAL A 135 13.63 -9.68 13.28
CA VAL A 135 13.75 -8.25 13.51
C VAL A 135 12.47 -7.70 14.12
N ARG A 136 12.59 -6.80 15.08
CA ARG A 136 11.46 -6.01 15.57
C ARG A 136 11.49 -4.67 14.86
N ILE A 137 10.38 -4.34 14.19
CA ILE A 137 10.19 -3.02 13.59
C ILE A 137 9.36 -2.19 14.57
N THR A 138 9.88 -1.05 14.98
CA THR A 138 9.16 -0.05 15.76
C THR A 138 9.17 1.25 14.99
N MET A 139 8.04 1.96 14.99
CA MET A 139 7.89 3.22 14.29
C MET A 139 7.66 4.34 15.30
N ARG A 140 8.30 5.48 15.05
CA ARG A 140 8.05 6.75 15.73
C ARG A 140 7.77 7.77 14.63
N TRP A 141 6.71 8.54 14.80
CA TRP A 141 6.33 9.59 13.86
C TRP A 141 5.92 10.82 14.66
N LYS A 142 6.03 11.98 14.01
CA LYS A 142 5.45 13.22 14.51
C LYS A 142 4.01 13.25 14.05
N ASP A 143 3.10 13.60 14.95
CA ASP A 143 1.70 13.79 14.59
C ASP A 143 1.50 15.26 14.13
N PRO A 144 0.28 15.68 13.75
CA PRO A 144 0.04 17.06 13.36
C PRO A 144 0.36 18.11 14.44
N ALA A 145 0.42 17.71 15.71
CA ALA A 145 0.75 18.58 16.85
C ALA A 145 2.25 18.62 17.17
N GLY A 146 3.06 17.71 16.61
CA GLY A 146 4.52 17.69 16.70
C GLY A 146 5.07 16.43 17.34
#